data_AF-A0A3D4UQY1-F1
#
_entry.id   AF-A0A3D4UQY1-F1
#
_cell.length_a   1.000
_cell.length_b   1.000
_cell.length_c   1.000
_cell.angle_alpha   90.00
_cell.angle_beta   90.00
_cell.angle_gamma   90.00
#
_symmetry.space_group_name_H-M   'P 1'
#
loop_
_entity.id
_entity.type
_entity.pdbx_description
1 polymer ?
#
loop_
_entity_poly.entity_id
_entity_poly.type
_entity_poly.pdbx_seq_one_letter_code
_entity_poly.pdbx_strand_id
1 'polypeptide(L)'
;MSFNKIPLRSIIQKYENKGFRLSLFMEKSGLSHILKRGGIIGGGFARQLVLGLDIAAYLGINFDSYRVSNTKPGDIDVFFQTRAVYNRAVAYYNNMINNEINCRKHSFDLYDVKLSANSPVLVCAASDSLSGFCKNISLVTSPQFLMSNVKPNPYHHNKEVKIQLVGEFLGDVKAISETYDLTNVKAFISGDYLVYHDRLLELESAKVIEISNENSPLLAQRVQKYLTHRGLDSLTCESTKSFTKWICRARAGEWNNHPLGSLFDDKSVPLSYVRNLINRSSVVSTNSLSLLIGKFIEQRCISRRRYMPSTY
;
A
#
# COMPACT_ATOMS: atom_id res chain seq x y z
N MET A 1 -21.91 8.77 3.99
CA MET A 1 -20.78 8.52 3.08
C MET A 1 -21.32 7.77 1.87
N SER A 2 -21.16 8.30 0.66
CA SER A 2 -21.68 7.66 -0.56
C SER A 2 -20.54 7.06 -1.37
N PHE A 3 -20.83 5.97 -2.09
CA PHE A 3 -19.87 5.27 -2.92
C PHE A 3 -20.39 5.17 -4.35
N ASN A 4 -19.53 5.50 -5.29
CA ASN A 4 -19.75 5.26 -6.71
C ASN A 4 -19.39 3.81 -7.06
N LYS A 5 -20.02 3.28 -8.11
CA LYS A 5 -19.78 1.92 -8.60
C LYS A 5 -19.56 1.91 -10.11
N ILE A 6 -18.55 1.17 -10.55
CA ILE A 6 -18.28 0.90 -11.96
C ILE A 6 -18.24 -0.62 -12.14
N PRO A 7 -18.94 -1.19 -13.14
CA PRO A 7 -18.82 -2.62 -13.45
C PRO A 7 -17.35 -3.00 -13.71
N LEU A 8 -16.85 -4.02 -13.01
CA LEU A 8 -15.46 -4.48 -13.11
C LEU A 8 -15.11 -4.90 -14.55
N ARG A 9 -16.06 -5.48 -15.28
CA ARG A 9 -15.91 -5.82 -16.71
C ARG A 9 -15.48 -4.62 -17.57
N SER A 10 -16.02 -3.44 -17.30
CA SER A 10 -15.71 -2.21 -18.04
C SER A 10 -14.30 -1.74 -17.74
N ILE A 11 -13.85 -1.91 -16.49
CA ILE A 11 -12.47 -1.60 -16.07
C ILE A 11 -11.49 -2.59 -16.70
N ILE A 12 -11.79 -3.88 -16.69
CA ILE A 12 -10.98 -4.92 -17.33
C ILE A 12 -10.78 -4.59 -18.81
N GLN A 13 -11.86 -4.37 -19.55
CA GLN A 13 -11.80 -4.04 -20.98
C GLN A 13 -10.97 -2.77 -21.24
N LYS A 14 -11.13 -1.73 -20.41
CA LYS A 14 -10.33 -0.49 -20.51
C LYS A 14 -8.82 -0.77 -20.41
N TYR A 15 -8.39 -1.65 -19.51
CA TYR A 15 -6.98 -1.97 -19.33
C TYR A 15 -6.44 -2.92 -20.41
N GLU A 16 -7.26 -3.87 -20.85
CA GLU A 16 -6.92 -4.75 -21.97
C GLU A 16 -6.70 -3.96 -23.26
N ASN A 17 -7.54 -2.95 -23.52
CA ASN A 17 -7.36 -2.03 -24.65
C ASN A 17 -6.07 -1.20 -24.54
N LYS A 18 -5.57 -0.96 -23.32
CA LYS A 18 -4.25 -0.33 -23.08
C LYS A 18 -3.09 -1.32 -23.16
N GLY A 19 -3.36 -2.58 -23.49
CA GLY A 19 -2.38 -3.65 -23.62
C GLY A 19 -2.06 -4.37 -22.31
N PHE A 20 -2.65 -3.99 -21.17
CA PHE A 20 -2.45 -4.70 -19.90
C PHE A 20 -3.56 -5.74 -19.71
N ARG A 21 -3.19 -7.02 -19.67
CA ARG A 21 -4.10 -8.18 -19.57
C ARG A 21 -4.61 -8.36 -18.13
N LEU A 22 -5.44 -7.43 -17.67
CA LEU A 22 -5.92 -7.38 -16.28
C LEU A 22 -6.72 -8.63 -15.88
N SER A 23 -7.59 -9.14 -16.75
CA SER A 23 -8.36 -10.38 -16.49
C SER A 23 -7.45 -11.56 -16.19
N LEU A 24 -6.45 -11.75 -17.05
CA LEU A 24 -5.46 -12.80 -16.97
C LEU A 24 -4.56 -12.65 -15.74
N PHE A 25 -4.14 -11.42 -15.42
CA PHE A 25 -3.44 -11.11 -14.18
C PHE A 25 -4.26 -11.55 -12.96
N MET A 26 -5.53 -11.14 -12.88
CA MET A 26 -6.41 -11.46 -11.76
C MET A 26 -6.68 -12.96 -11.63
N GLU A 27 -6.78 -13.68 -12.75
CA GLU A 27 -6.93 -15.13 -12.74
C GLU A 27 -5.67 -15.83 -12.22
N LYS A 28 -4.50 -15.55 -12.82
CA LYS A 28 -3.25 -16.26 -12.51
C LYS A 28 -2.66 -15.89 -11.15
N SER A 29 -2.93 -14.68 -10.67
CA SER A 29 -2.60 -14.27 -9.30
C SER A 29 -3.52 -14.88 -8.24
N GLY A 30 -4.61 -15.55 -8.62
CA GLY A 30 -5.60 -16.06 -7.69
C GLY A 30 -6.59 -15.01 -7.15
N LEU A 31 -6.43 -13.74 -7.49
CA LEU A 31 -7.31 -12.64 -7.05
C LEU A 31 -8.77 -12.86 -7.46
N SER A 32 -9.03 -13.36 -8.67
CA SER A 32 -10.38 -13.71 -9.14
C SER A 32 -11.03 -14.80 -8.27
N HIS A 33 -10.25 -15.78 -7.80
CA HIS A 33 -10.74 -16.83 -6.91
C HIS A 33 -11.11 -16.28 -5.53
N ILE A 34 -10.31 -15.33 -5.03
CA ILE A 34 -10.54 -14.66 -3.73
C ILE A 34 -11.77 -13.75 -3.78
N LEU A 35 -11.92 -12.93 -4.82
CA LEU A 35 -13.09 -12.06 -5.01
C LEU A 35 -14.40 -12.85 -5.02
N LYS A 36 -14.44 -13.99 -5.76
CA LYS A 36 -15.62 -14.88 -5.82
C LYS A 36 -16.03 -15.48 -4.46
N ARG A 37 -15.15 -15.43 -3.46
CA ARG A 37 -15.39 -15.99 -2.11
C ARG A 37 -15.56 -14.92 -1.03
N GLY A 38 -15.81 -13.66 -1.42
CA GLY A 38 -16.03 -12.57 -0.47
C GLY A 38 -14.75 -11.86 -0.02
N GLY A 39 -13.65 -12.01 -0.76
CA GLY A 39 -12.50 -11.13 -0.64
C GLY A 39 -12.76 -9.76 -1.29
N ILE A 40 -12.07 -8.74 -0.81
CA ILE A 40 -12.20 -7.35 -1.25
C ILE A 40 -10.81 -6.81 -1.53
N ILE A 41 -10.53 -6.36 -2.75
CA ILE A 41 -9.23 -5.75 -3.07
C ILE A 41 -9.34 -4.26 -2.81
N GLY A 42 -8.51 -3.69 -1.94
CA GLY A 42 -8.61 -2.30 -1.50
C GLY A 42 -7.40 -1.43 -1.83
N GLY A 43 -7.53 -0.13 -1.55
CA GLY A 43 -6.39 0.76 -1.38
C GLY A 43 -5.71 1.18 -2.69
N GLY A 44 -4.38 1.13 -2.69
CA GLY A 44 -3.56 1.73 -3.74
C GLY A 44 -3.84 1.15 -5.13
N PHE A 45 -3.93 -0.18 -5.24
CA PHE A 45 -4.20 -0.86 -6.51
C PHE A 45 -5.57 -0.51 -7.09
N ALA A 46 -6.63 -0.59 -6.27
CA ALA A 46 -7.98 -0.22 -6.70
C ALA A 46 -8.08 1.25 -7.09
N ARG A 47 -7.39 2.15 -6.36
CA ARG A 47 -7.29 3.59 -6.71
C ARG A 47 -6.68 3.78 -8.10
N GLN A 48 -5.60 3.07 -8.44
CA GLN A 48 -5.00 3.18 -9.77
C GLN A 48 -6.01 2.83 -10.88
N LEU A 49 -6.83 1.79 -10.67
CA LEU A 49 -7.86 1.39 -11.62
C LEU A 49 -8.93 2.46 -11.81
N VAL A 50 -9.39 3.09 -10.72
CA VAL A 50 -10.34 4.20 -10.76
C VAL A 50 -9.78 5.35 -11.59
N LEU A 51 -8.53 5.73 -11.33
CA LEU A 51 -7.86 6.84 -12.01
C LEU A 51 -7.42 6.49 -13.44
N GLY A 52 -7.51 5.22 -13.85
CA GLY A 52 -7.07 4.78 -15.18
C GLY A 52 -5.55 4.93 -15.39
N LEU A 53 -4.78 4.95 -14.31
CA LEU A 53 -3.32 5.09 -14.29
C LEU A 53 -2.62 3.79 -14.69
N ASP A 54 -1.31 3.86 -14.92
CA ASP A 54 -0.49 2.72 -15.33
C ASP A 54 -0.32 1.70 -14.19
N ILE A 55 -1.04 0.57 -14.30
CA ILE A 55 -0.99 -0.53 -13.35
C ILE A 55 0.33 -1.29 -13.42
N ALA A 56 0.93 -1.41 -14.60
CA ALA A 56 2.21 -2.09 -14.76
C ALA A 56 3.30 -1.30 -14.00
N ALA A 57 3.35 0.03 -14.18
CA ALA A 57 4.24 0.89 -13.41
C ALA A 57 3.96 0.82 -11.90
N TYR A 58 2.68 0.82 -11.48
CA TYR A 58 2.33 0.66 -10.06
C TYR A 58 2.86 -0.65 -9.47
N LEU A 59 2.76 -1.75 -10.21
CA LEU A 59 3.23 -3.07 -9.78
C LEU A 59 4.76 -3.25 -9.97
N GLY A 60 5.48 -2.24 -10.44
CA GLY A 60 6.92 -2.32 -10.72
C GLY A 60 7.28 -3.14 -11.98
N ILE A 61 6.31 -3.34 -12.86
CA ILE A 61 6.39 -4.08 -14.13
C ILE A 61 6.64 -3.08 -15.25
N ASN A 62 7.68 -2.25 -15.11
CA ASN A 62 8.05 -1.26 -16.11
C ASN A 62 9.16 -1.77 -17.03
N PHE A 63 9.07 -1.47 -18.32
CA PHE A 63 9.95 -2.00 -19.38
C PHE A 63 11.17 -1.13 -19.64
N ASP A 64 11.06 0.18 -19.40
CA ASP A 64 12.19 1.07 -19.51
C ASP A 64 13.07 0.90 -18.27
N SER A 65 14.01 -0.04 -18.35
CA SER A 65 15.10 -0.23 -17.38
C SER A 65 15.91 1.06 -17.14
N TYR A 66 15.73 2.08 -17.98
CA TYR A 66 16.42 3.36 -17.93
C TYR A 66 15.56 4.53 -17.44
N ARG A 67 14.23 4.42 -17.45
CA ARG A 67 13.38 5.43 -16.79
C ARG A 67 13.11 4.96 -15.38
N VAL A 68 13.97 5.39 -14.46
CA VAL A 68 13.71 5.33 -13.03
C VAL A 68 12.43 6.14 -12.79
N SER A 69 11.27 5.50 -12.87
CA SER A 69 10.04 6.11 -12.40
C SER A 69 10.25 6.31 -10.90
N ASN A 70 10.25 7.56 -10.43
CA ASN A 70 10.33 7.90 -9.00
C ASN A 70 9.13 7.33 -8.17
N THR A 71 8.23 6.60 -8.83
CA THR A 71 7.13 5.86 -8.23
C THR A 71 7.64 4.54 -7.65
N LYS A 72 7.67 4.47 -6.32
CA LYS A 72 7.87 3.21 -5.60
C LYS A 72 6.76 2.21 -6.00
N PRO A 73 7.09 0.95 -6.33
CA PRO A 73 6.11 -0.10 -6.55
C PRO A 73 5.15 -0.22 -5.36
N GLY A 74 3.89 -0.52 -5.66
CA GLY A 74 2.85 -0.75 -4.69
C GLY A 74 2.52 -2.22 -4.49
N ASP A 75 1.73 -2.43 -3.46
CA ASP A 75 1.11 -3.68 -3.02
C ASP A 75 -0.35 -3.77 -3.50
N ILE A 76 -0.88 -4.99 -3.47
CA ILE A 76 -2.31 -5.28 -3.65
C ILE A 76 -2.87 -5.72 -2.30
N ASP A 77 -3.59 -4.84 -1.62
CA ASP A 77 -4.24 -5.13 -0.35
C ASP A 77 -5.53 -5.93 -0.57
N VAL A 78 -5.66 -7.05 0.13
CA VAL A 78 -6.85 -7.92 0.06
C VAL A 78 -7.43 -8.09 1.46
N PHE A 79 -8.65 -7.64 1.63
CA PHE A 79 -9.45 -7.71 2.85
C PHE A 79 -10.54 -8.76 2.72
N PHE A 80 -11.25 -9.04 3.82
CA PHE A 80 -12.20 -10.14 3.88
C PHE A 80 -13.42 -9.78 4.71
N GLN A 81 -14.59 -10.28 4.29
CA GLN A 81 -15.83 -10.07 5.06
C GLN A 81 -15.81 -10.75 6.42
N THR A 82 -15.17 -11.91 6.52
CA THR A 82 -15.11 -12.70 7.76
C THR A 82 -13.76 -13.39 7.90
N ARG A 83 -13.41 -13.75 9.15
CA ARG A 83 -12.19 -14.51 9.45
C ARG A 83 -12.15 -15.86 8.73
N ALA A 84 -13.30 -16.50 8.53
CA ALA A 84 -13.40 -17.74 7.79
C ALA A 84 -13.01 -17.58 6.31
N VAL A 85 -13.40 -16.47 5.67
CA VAL A 85 -12.97 -16.16 4.29
C VAL A 85 -11.46 -15.91 4.24
N TYR A 86 -10.92 -15.14 5.19
CA TYR A 86 -9.46 -14.91 5.31
C TYR A 86 -8.70 -16.24 5.42
N ASN A 87 -9.09 -17.12 6.34
CA ASN A 87 -8.42 -18.41 6.54
C ASN A 87 -8.45 -19.29 5.27
N ARG A 88 -9.58 -19.30 4.54
CA ARG A 88 -9.68 -20.00 3.25
C ARG A 88 -8.75 -19.40 2.19
N ALA A 89 -8.64 -18.08 2.13
CA ALA A 89 -7.72 -17.39 1.22
C ALA A 89 -6.27 -17.77 1.52
N VAL A 90 -5.88 -17.77 2.80
CA VAL A 90 -4.55 -18.20 3.24
C VAL A 90 -4.28 -19.65 2.85
N ALA A 91 -5.22 -20.56 3.10
CA ALA A 91 -5.09 -21.98 2.73
C ALA A 91 -4.95 -22.16 1.21
N TYR A 92 -5.73 -21.40 0.43
CA TYR A 92 -5.65 -21.40 -1.04
C TYR A 92 -4.27 -21.00 -1.55
N TYR A 93 -3.72 -19.88 -1.09
CA TYR A 93 -2.38 -19.45 -1.50
C TYR A 93 -1.28 -20.40 -1.03
N ASN A 94 -1.38 -20.95 0.18
CA ASN A 94 -0.44 -21.98 0.63
C ASN A 94 -0.47 -23.22 -0.28
N ASN A 95 -1.65 -23.64 -0.74
CA ASN A 95 -1.79 -24.76 -1.66
C ASN A 95 -1.17 -24.43 -3.04
N MET A 96 -1.41 -23.23 -3.57
CA MET A 96 -0.77 -22.76 -4.82
C MET A 96 0.76 -22.80 -4.71
N ILE A 97 1.32 -22.28 -3.62
CA ILE A 97 2.78 -22.27 -3.36
C ILE A 97 3.32 -23.70 -3.29
N ASN A 98 2.65 -24.59 -2.54
CA ASN A 98 3.10 -25.98 -2.40
C ASN A 98 3.06 -26.76 -3.73
N ASN A 99 2.04 -26.51 -4.56
CA ASN A 99 1.97 -27.12 -5.89
C ASN A 99 3.11 -26.63 -6.79
N GLU A 100 3.39 -25.33 -6.78
CA GLU A 100 4.51 -24.77 -7.55
C GLU A 100 5.88 -25.31 -7.08
N ILE A 101 6.09 -25.44 -5.76
CA ILE A 101 7.32 -26.03 -5.20
C ILE A 101 7.45 -27.49 -5.64
N ASN A 102 6.38 -28.28 -5.54
CA ASN A 102 6.39 -29.69 -5.93
C ASN A 102 6.69 -29.88 -7.42
N CYS A 103 6.20 -28.99 -8.28
CA CYS A 103 6.52 -29.00 -9.70
C CYS A 103 7.98 -28.62 -10.02
N ARG A 104 8.70 -27.97 -9.09
CA ARG A 104 10.02 -27.33 -9.36
C ARG A 104 11.18 -27.84 -8.52
N LYS A 105 11.03 -28.99 -7.85
CA LYS A 105 12.09 -29.65 -7.04
C LYS A 105 13.43 -29.92 -7.76
N HIS A 106 13.59 -29.55 -9.03
CA HIS A 106 14.81 -29.72 -9.84
C HIS A 106 15.48 -28.42 -10.32
N SER A 107 15.04 -27.22 -9.92
CA SER A 107 15.72 -25.96 -10.29
C SER A 107 15.60 -24.90 -9.19
N PHE A 108 16.69 -24.58 -8.50
CA PHE A 108 16.68 -23.80 -7.25
C PHE A 108 16.94 -22.29 -7.38
N ASP A 109 17.22 -21.77 -8.57
CA ASP A 109 17.42 -20.32 -8.74
C ASP A 109 16.11 -19.60 -9.07
N LEU A 110 15.54 -18.93 -8.05
CA LEU A 110 14.32 -18.10 -8.12
C LEU A 110 14.37 -17.01 -9.20
N TYR A 111 15.57 -16.56 -9.59
CA TYR A 111 15.78 -15.51 -10.60
C TYR A 111 15.98 -16.05 -12.02
N ASP A 112 16.36 -17.32 -12.16
CA ASP A 112 16.55 -17.99 -13.45
C ASP A 112 15.39 -18.93 -13.82
N VAL A 113 14.28 -18.84 -13.07
CA VAL A 113 13.10 -19.62 -13.44
C VAL A 113 12.53 -19.12 -14.77
N LYS A 114 12.77 -19.91 -15.82
CA LYS A 114 12.02 -19.81 -17.08
C LYS A 114 10.54 -20.11 -16.78
N LEU A 115 9.76 -19.05 -16.62
CA LEU A 115 8.30 -19.15 -16.57
C LEU A 115 7.85 -19.77 -17.90
N SER A 116 7.18 -20.92 -17.83
CA SER A 116 6.62 -21.54 -19.02
C SER A 116 5.40 -20.74 -19.48
N ALA A 117 5.04 -20.85 -20.76
CA ALA A 117 3.81 -20.24 -21.28
C ALA A 117 2.55 -20.69 -20.51
N ASN A 118 2.62 -21.85 -19.84
CA ASN A 118 1.51 -22.45 -19.08
C ASN A 118 1.48 -22.05 -17.60
N SER A 119 2.61 -21.61 -17.02
CA SER A 119 2.73 -21.13 -15.63
C SER A 119 3.42 -19.76 -15.58
N PRO A 120 2.70 -18.70 -16.00
CA PRO A 120 3.27 -17.38 -16.26
C PRO A 120 3.36 -16.47 -15.02
N VAL A 121 2.75 -16.89 -13.92
CA VAL A 121 2.87 -16.30 -12.59
C VAL A 121 3.30 -17.41 -11.65
N LEU A 122 4.41 -17.22 -10.96
CA LEU A 122 4.89 -18.11 -9.92
C LEU A 122 4.54 -17.51 -8.55
N VAL A 123 3.91 -18.30 -7.68
CA VAL A 123 3.67 -17.90 -6.28
C VAL A 123 4.83 -18.43 -5.43
N CYS A 124 5.69 -17.56 -4.93
CA CYS A 124 7.00 -17.96 -4.39
C CYS A 124 7.03 -18.12 -2.87
N ALA A 125 6.32 -17.26 -2.14
CA ALA A 125 6.50 -17.16 -0.70
C ALA A 125 5.25 -16.64 -0.02
N ALA A 126 5.07 -17.07 1.22
CA ALA A 126 4.15 -16.46 2.14
C ALA A 126 4.84 -16.15 3.47
N SER A 127 4.82 -14.89 3.89
CA SER A 127 5.46 -14.43 5.13
C SER A 127 4.60 -13.44 5.88
N ASP A 128 4.74 -13.42 7.20
CA ASP A 128 4.10 -12.41 8.04
C ASP A 128 4.92 -11.12 7.94
N SER A 129 4.30 -10.02 7.49
CA SER A 129 5.00 -8.73 7.31
C SER A 129 4.77 -7.77 8.46
N LEU A 130 3.69 -7.99 9.20
CA LEU A 130 3.37 -7.42 10.49
C LEU A 130 2.75 -8.56 11.28
N SER A 131 3.49 -9.13 12.24
CA SER A 131 3.08 -10.33 12.97
C SER A 131 1.62 -10.23 13.42
N GLY A 132 0.76 -11.12 12.91
CA GLY A 132 -0.67 -11.16 13.20
C GLY A 132 -1.59 -10.27 12.34
N PHE A 133 -1.08 -9.23 11.66
CA PHE A 133 -1.92 -8.28 10.90
C PHE A 133 -2.18 -8.71 9.46
N CYS A 134 -1.12 -9.10 8.74
CA CYS A 134 -1.24 -9.45 7.34
C CYS A 134 -0.18 -10.47 6.89
N LYS A 135 -0.57 -11.26 5.89
CA LYS A 135 0.26 -12.27 5.25
C LYS A 135 0.61 -11.80 3.85
N ASN A 136 1.89 -11.58 3.59
CA ASN A 136 2.40 -11.23 2.27
C ASN A 136 2.46 -12.48 1.40
N ILE A 137 1.99 -12.36 0.16
CA ILE A 137 2.17 -13.33 -0.90
C ILE A 137 3.02 -12.67 -1.99
N SER A 138 4.15 -13.29 -2.30
CA SER A 138 5.03 -12.82 -3.37
C SER A 138 4.74 -13.57 -4.66
N LEU A 139 4.40 -12.82 -5.70
CA LEU A 139 4.18 -13.33 -7.05
C LEU A 139 5.35 -12.91 -7.95
N VAL A 140 6.00 -13.87 -8.58
CA VAL A 140 6.95 -13.61 -9.65
C VAL A 140 6.24 -13.72 -10.98
N THR A 141 6.22 -12.62 -11.75
CA THR A 141 5.58 -12.57 -13.07
C THR A 141 6.55 -12.04 -14.12
N SER A 142 6.41 -12.59 -15.33
CA SER A 142 7.06 -12.05 -16.52
C SER A 142 6.25 -10.86 -17.06
N PRO A 143 6.90 -9.72 -17.36
CA PRO A 143 6.22 -8.57 -17.97
C PRO A 143 5.53 -8.92 -19.32
N GLN A 144 6.12 -9.83 -20.10
CA GLN A 144 5.58 -10.27 -21.39
C GLN A 144 4.22 -10.97 -21.26
N PHE A 145 3.96 -11.58 -20.11
CA PHE A 145 2.69 -12.25 -19.90
C PHE A 145 1.53 -11.27 -19.71
N LEU A 146 1.81 -10.17 -19.02
CA LEU A 146 0.81 -9.20 -18.63
C LEU A 146 0.57 -8.13 -19.68
N MET A 147 1.43 -8.05 -20.70
CA MET A 147 1.40 -7.00 -21.69
C MET A 147 1.34 -7.59 -23.10
N SER A 148 0.27 -7.30 -23.85
CA SER A 148 0.06 -7.86 -25.18
C SER A 148 1.07 -7.35 -26.23
N ASN A 149 1.64 -6.16 -26.01
CA ASN A 149 2.41 -5.43 -27.01
C ASN A 149 3.91 -5.49 -26.77
N VAL A 150 4.37 -6.28 -25.80
CA VAL A 150 5.78 -6.30 -25.42
C VAL A 150 6.47 -7.52 -25.99
N LYS A 151 7.47 -7.27 -26.84
CA LYS A 151 8.34 -8.32 -27.36
C LYS A 151 9.09 -9.01 -26.21
N PRO A 152 9.32 -10.33 -26.30
CA PRO A 152 10.24 -11.03 -25.42
C PRO A 152 11.60 -10.34 -25.43
N ASN A 153 12.10 -10.01 -24.25
CA ASN A 153 13.42 -9.45 -24.07
C ASN A 153 14.10 -10.29 -22.97
N PRO A 154 15.19 -10.99 -23.31
CA PRO A 154 15.88 -11.88 -22.37
C PRO A 154 16.49 -11.14 -21.17
N TYR A 155 16.62 -9.81 -21.24
CA TYR A 155 17.16 -8.98 -20.16
C TYR A 155 16.08 -8.44 -19.21
N HIS A 156 14.79 -8.71 -19.44
CA HIS A 156 13.75 -8.33 -18.47
C HIS A 156 13.72 -9.35 -17.34
N HIS A 157 14.30 -8.94 -16.20
CA HIS A 157 14.18 -9.70 -14.97
C HIS A 157 12.71 -9.81 -14.54
N ASN A 158 12.36 -11.01 -14.11
CA ASN A 158 11.15 -11.32 -13.38
C ASN A 158 10.88 -10.28 -12.29
N LYS A 159 9.63 -9.81 -12.20
CA LYS A 159 9.24 -8.81 -11.21
C LYS A 159 8.43 -9.45 -10.10
N GLU A 160 8.75 -9.08 -8.87
CA GLU A 160 8.00 -9.48 -7.69
C GLU A 160 6.83 -8.51 -7.49
N VAL A 161 5.61 -9.03 -7.62
CA VAL A 161 4.36 -8.37 -7.24
C VAL A 161 3.96 -8.86 -5.85
N LYS A 162 3.59 -7.93 -4.97
CA LYS A 162 3.21 -8.25 -3.59
C LYS A 162 1.70 -8.15 -3.41
N ILE A 163 1.08 -9.23 -2.95
CA ILE A 163 -0.30 -9.26 -2.47
C ILE A 163 -0.25 -9.32 -0.94
N GLN A 164 -1.04 -8.51 -0.25
CA GLN A 164 -1.15 -8.54 1.21
C GLN A 164 -2.53 -9.03 1.61
N LEU A 165 -2.60 -10.19 2.24
CA LEU A 165 -3.85 -10.71 2.82
C LEU A 165 -3.99 -10.08 4.21
N VAL A 166 -4.89 -9.11 4.34
CA VAL A 166 -5.13 -8.35 5.57
C VAL A 166 -6.20 -9.05 6.40
N GLY A 167 -5.79 -9.69 7.49
CA GLY A 167 -6.69 -10.49 8.33
C GLY A 167 -7.39 -9.71 9.44
N GLU A 168 -6.85 -8.53 9.79
CA GLU A 168 -7.29 -7.80 10.98
C GLU A 168 -8.56 -6.97 10.77
N PHE A 169 -8.70 -6.36 9.59
CA PHE A 169 -9.86 -5.55 9.25
C PHE A 169 -10.86 -6.39 8.48
N LEU A 170 -11.94 -6.79 9.17
CA LEU A 170 -13.00 -7.62 8.62
C LEU A 170 -14.28 -6.82 8.44
N GLY A 171 -15.04 -7.15 7.40
CA GLY A 171 -16.36 -6.58 7.16
C GLY A 171 -16.64 -6.32 5.69
N ASP A 172 -17.74 -5.63 5.42
CA ASP A 172 -18.05 -5.17 4.08
C ASP A 172 -17.15 -3.99 3.66
N VAL A 173 -17.34 -3.51 2.43
CA VAL A 173 -16.58 -2.37 1.88
C VAL A 173 -16.71 -1.14 2.77
N LYS A 174 -17.87 -0.90 3.39
CA LYS A 174 -18.09 0.27 4.23
C LYS A 174 -17.25 0.16 5.51
N ALA A 175 -17.34 -0.95 6.23
CA ALA A 175 -16.56 -1.19 7.44
C ALA A 175 -15.05 -1.12 7.17
N ILE A 176 -14.57 -1.76 6.10
CA ILE A 176 -13.16 -1.70 5.71
C ILE A 176 -12.75 -0.26 5.37
N SER A 177 -13.59 0.50 4.66
CA SER A 177 -13.27 1.88 4.26
C SER A 177 -13.12 2.86 5.44
N GLU A 178 -13.73 2.56 6.58
CA GLU A 178 -13.60 3.35 7.81
C GLU A 178 -12.23 3.18 8.47
N THR A 179 -11.51 2.09 8.15
CA THR A 179 -10.15 1.84 8.65
C THR A 179 -9.06 2.62 7.92
N TYR A 180 -9.37 3.20 6.75
CA TYR A 180 -8.40 3.92 5.93
C TYR A 180 -8.14 5.34 6.45
N ASP A 181 -6.86 5.70 6.49
CA ASP A 181 -6.38 7.02 6.90
C ASP A 181 -6.77 8.14 5.95
N LEU A 182 -6.76 7.86 4.64
CA LEU A 182 -6.92 8.87 3.59
C LEU A 182 -8.16 8.57 2.74
N THR A 183 -8.98 9.58 2.45
CA THR A 183 -10.13 9.43 1.55
C THR A 183 -9.70 9.08 0.12
N ASN A 184 -8.57 9.64 -0.34
CA ASN A 184 -7.99 9.44 -1.68
C ASN A 184 -7.80 7.96 -2.07
N VAL A 185 -7.74 7.05 -1.10
CA VAL A 185 -7.42 5.64 -1.32
C VAL A 185 -8.58 4.71 -1.03
N LYS A 186 -9.77 5.26 -0.72
CA LYS A 186 -11.00 4.51 -0.49
C LYS A 186 -11.60 4.04 -1.82
N ALA A 187 -10.89 3.13 -2.47
CA ALA A 187 -11.30 2.42 -3.66
C ALA A 187 -11.17 0.91 -3.41
N PHE A 188 -12.11 0.15 -3.93
CA PHE A 188 -12.29 -1.26 -3.60
C PHE A 188 -12.84 -2.04 -4.81
N ILE A 189 -12.38 -3.26 -5.00
CA ILE A 189 -13.04 -4.24 -5.89
C ILE A 189 -13.78 -5.22 -4.98
N SER A 190 -15.09 -5.33 -5.15
CA SER A 190 -15.94 -6.24 -4.38
C SER A 190 -16.98 -6.86 -5.31
N GLY A 191 -16.92 -8.18 -5.47
CA GLY A 191 -17.70 -8.90 -6.47
C GLY A 191 -17.39 -8.37 -7.88
N ASP A 192 -18.44 -8.02 -8.62
CA ASP A 192 -18.36 -7.56 -10.02
C ASP A 192 -18.23 -6.04 -10.17
N TYR A 193 -17.88 -5.31 -9.10
CA TYR A 193 -17.83 -3.86 -9.10
C TYR A 193 -16.51 -3.32 -8.55
N LEU A 194 -16.02 -2.26 -9.20
CA LEU A 194 -15.08 -1.30 -8.63
C LEU A 194 -15.91 -0.22 -7.91
N VAL A 195 -15.75 -0.14 -6.60
CA VAL A 195 -16.46 0.76 -5.68
C VAL A 195 -15.49 1.79 -5.15
N TYR A 196 -15.83 3.08 -5.18
CA TYR A 196 -14.93 4.12 -4.69
C TYR A 196 -15.66 5.30 -4.07
N HIS A 197 -14.99 5.97 -3.14
CA HIS A 197 -15.53 7.12 -2.43
C HIS A 197 -15.85 8.26 -3.40
N ASP A 198 -17.02 8.89 -3.25
CA ASP A 198 -17.51 9.94 -4.15
C ASP A 198 -16.51 11.09 -4.38
N ARG A 199 -15.85 11.55 -3.32
CA ARG A 199 -14.84 12.61 -3.38
C ARG A 199 -13.48 12.21 -3.93
N LEU A 200 -13.22 10.93 -4.21
CA LEU A 200 -11.88 10.48 -4.63
C LEU A 200 -11.42 11.24 -5.89
N LEU A 201 -12.26 11.34 -6.92
CA LEU A 201 -11.87 11.99 -8.17
C LEU A 201 -11.68 13.50 -8.03
N GLU A 202 -12.51 14.16 -7.20
CA GLU A 202 -12.37 15.58 -6.85
C GLU A 202 -11.00 15.86 -6.19
N LEU A 203 -10.67 15.09 -5.15
CA LEU A 203 -9.42 15.23 -4.39
C LEU A 203 -8.19 14.98 -5.27
N GLU A 204 -8.26 13.96 -6.12
CA GLU A 204 -7.19 13.60 -7.05
C GLU A 204 -6.99 14.66 -8.14
N SER A 205 -8.08 15.21 -8.69
CA SER A 205 -8.00 16.32 -9.64
C SER A 205 -7.42 17.59 -9.01
N ALA A 206 -7.77 17.87 -7.75
CA ALA A 206 -7.23 18.99 -6.99
C ALA A 206 -5.80 18.71 -6.46
N LYS A 207 -5.29 17.48 -6.61
CA LYS A 207 -4.01 17.01 -6.08
C LYS A 207 -3.85 17.24 -4.57
N VAL A 208 -4.95 17.13 -3.82
CA VAL A 208 -4.96 17.31 -2.36
C VAL A 208 -5.26 16.00 -1.65
N ILE A 209 -4.72 15.86 -0.44
CA ILE A 209 -4.97 14.73 0.44
C ILE A 209 -6.03 15.11 1.46
N GLU A 210 -7.05 14.26 1.58
CA GLU A 210 -7.98 14.29 2.70
C GLU A 210 -7.70 13.15 3.68
N ILE A 211 -7.51 13.50 4.95
CA ILE A 211 -7.37 12.59 6.09
C ILE A 211 -8.76 12.28 6.61
N SER A 212 -9.16 11.01 6.55
CA SER A 212 -10.42 10.49 7.08
C SER A 212 -10.28 9.76 8.41
N ASN A 213 -9.07 9.32 8.77
CA ASN A 213 -8.80 8.67 10.05
C ASN A 213 -7.44 9.11 10.59
N GLU A 214 -7.47 9.77 11.74
CA GLU A 214 -6.31 10.31 12.46
C GLU A 214 -5.87 9.44 13.64
N ASN A 215 -6.37 8.21 13.76
CA ASN A 215 -6.02 7.30 14.86
C ASN A 215 -4.87 6.34 14.50
N SER A 216 -4.47 6.26 13.24
CA SER A 216 -3.40 5.36 12.82
C SER A 216 -2.02 5.89 13.20
N PRO A 217 -1.14 5.07 13.77
CA PRO A 217 0.23 5.48 14.05
C PRO A 217 1.07 5.63 12.77
N LEU A 218 0.58 5.16 11.61
CA LEU A 218 1.27 5.22 10.31
C LEU A 218 0.85 6.42 9.45
N LEU A 219 0.01 7.33 9.96
CA LEU A 219 -0.56 8.42 9.17
C LEU A 219 0.50 9.29 8.49
N ALA A 220 1.54 9.74 9.22
CA ALA A 220 2.59 10.58 8.64
C ALA A 220 3.36 9.89 7.50
N GLN A 221 3.66 8.59 7.66
CA GLN A 221 4.29 7.80 6.60
C GLN A 221 3.39 7.71 5.36
N ARG A 222 2.09 7.49 5.56
CA ARG A 222 1.11 7.44 4.46
C ARG A 222 0.98 8.80 3.78
N VAL A 223 0.84 9.89 4.52
CA VAL A 223 0.83 11.26 3.94
C VAL A 223 2.10 11.50 3.11
N GLN A 224 3.29 11.21 3.64
CA GLN A 224 4.53 11.36 2.87
C GLN A 224 4.57 10.45 1.62
N LYS A 225 4.12 9.19 1.70
CA LYS A 225 4.06 8.27 0.56
C LYS A 225 3.30 8.91 -0.60
N TYR A 226 2.15 9.52 -0.33
CA TYR A 226 1.31 10.10 -1.38
C TYR A 226 1.89 11.42 -1.94
N LEU A 227 2.44 12.24 -1.05
CA LEU A 227 3.11 13.50 -1.38
C LEU A 227 4.41 13.34 -2.18
N THR A 228 5.09 12.20 -2.07
CA THR A 228 6.38 11.96 -2.74
C THR A 228 6.24 11.03 -3.94
N HIS A 229 5.35 10.03 -3.89
CA HIS A 229 5.33 8.94 -4.88
C HIS A 229 4.01 8.79 -5.62
N ARG A 230 2.99 9.61 -5.34
CA ARG A 230 1.65 9.49 -5.95
C ARG A 230 1.12 10.78 -6.56
N GLY A 231 1.96 11.81 -6.67
CA GLY A 231 1.66 13.04 -7.41
C GLY A 231 0.66 13.97 -6.74
N LEU A 232 0.51 13.87 -5.41
CA LEU A 232 -0.30 14.80 -4.62
C LEU A 232 0.60 15.89 -4.01
N ASP A 233 0.06 17.09 -3.83
CA ASP A 233 0.85 18.30 -3.56
C ASP A 233 0.64 18.86 -2.14
N SER A 234 -0.56 18.69 -1.57
CA SER A 234 -0.92 19.29 -0.28
C SER A 234 -1.99 18.51 0.49
N LEU A 235 -2.33 18.98 1.69
CA LEU A 235 -3.51 18.54 2.45
C LEU A 235 -4.68 19.51 2.19
N THR A 236 -5.92 19.04 2.35
CA THR A 236 -7.07 19.95 2.51
C THR A 236 -6.95 20.76 3.80
N CYS A 237 -7.62 21.91 3.89
CA CYS A 237 -7.58 22.76 5.08
C CYS A 237 -7.99 22.03 6.36
N GLU A 238 -9.04 21.20 6.31
CA GLU A 238 -9.46 20.38 7.46
C GLU A 238 -8.44 19.29 7.78
N SER A 239 -7.82 18.69 6.76
CA SER A 239 -6.78 17.68 6.96
C SER A 239 -5.51 18.26 7.58
N THR A 240 -5.17 19.52 7.33
CA THR A 240 -4.08 20.21 8.04
C THR A 240 -4.36 20.27 9.55
N LYS A 241 -5.62 20.49 9.97
CA LYS A 241 -6.02 20.50 11.39
C LYS A 241 -5.93 19.09 11.98
N SER A 242 -6.48 18.08 11.30
CA SER A 242 -6.38 16.68 11.73
C SER A 242 -4.94 16.19 11.81
N PHE A 243 -4.09 16.56 10.86
CA PHE A 243 -2.68 16.21 10.89
C PHE A 243 -1.94 16.90 12.05
N THR A 244 -2.27 18.17 12.34
CA THR A 244 -1.74 18.87 13.51
C THR A 244 -2.16 18.16 14.81
N LYS A 245 -3.43 17.75 14.93
CA LYS A 245 -3.92 16.97 16.08
C LYS A 245 -3.20 15.64 16.21
N TRP A 246 -3.00 14.93 15.10
CA TRP A 246 -2.22 13.69 15.06
C TRP A 246 -0.79 13.90 15.57
N ILE A 247 -0.11 14.98 15.15
CA ILE A 247 1.24 15.32 15.64
C ILE A 247 1.24 15.54 17.15
N CYS A 248 0.24 16.23 17.70
CA CYS A 248 0.14 16.45 19.15
C CYS A 248 0.00 15.12 19.92
N ARG A 249 -0.87 14.22 19.43
CA ARG A 249 -1.07 12.86 19.98
C ARG A 249 0.20 12.02 19.93
N ALA A 250 0.91 12.05 18.79
CA ALA A 250 2.21 11.43 18.61
C ALA A 250 3.20 11.84 19.70
N ARG A 251 3.27 13.15 19.96
CA ARG A 251 4.20 13.74 20.94
C ARG A 251 3.82 13.44 22.38
N ALA A 252 2.54 13.24 22.65
CA ALA A 252 2.04 12.79 23.94
C ALA A 252 2.36 11.30 24.21
N GLY A 253 2.91 10.58 23.23
CA GLY A 253 3.27 9.17 23.38
C GLY A 253 2.09 8.22 23.25
N GLU A 254 1.02 8.64 22.57
CA GLU A 254 -0.22 7.86 22.48
C GLU A 254 0.00 6.44 21.91
N TRP A 255 0.96 6.28 21.00
CA TRP A 255 1.25 5.00 20.36
C TRP A 255 2.43 4.25 20.96
N ASN A 256 2.98 4.67 22.11
CA ASN A 256 4.10 3.99 22.74
C ASN A 256 3.78 2.52 23.09
N ASN A 257 2.52 2.23 23.42
CA ASN A 257 2.07 0.88 23.75
C ASN A 257 1.37 0.17 22.58
N HIS A 258 1.34 0.77 21.39
CA HIS A 258 0.73 0.14 20.21
C HIS A 258 1.59 -1.07 19.78
N PRO A 259 1.05 -2.14 19.16
CA PRO A 259 1.86 -3.24 18.62
C PRO A 259 2.90 -2.80 17.58
N LEU A 260 2.62 -1.68 16.90
CA LEU A 260 3.55 -0.99 16.00
C LEU A 260 4.44 0.02 16.74
N GLY A 261 4.26 0.19 18.05
CA GLY A 261 4.94 1.10 18.97
C GLY A 261 6.46 1.04 18.84
N SER A 262 7.02 -0.16 18.66
CA SER A 262 8.45 -0.37 18.46
C SER A 262 9.01 0.27 17.18
N LEU A 263 8.19 0.45 16.14
CA LEU A 263 8.55 1.25 14.95
C LEU A 263 8.65 2.75 15.28
N PHE A 264 8.18 3.16 16.46
CA PHE A 264 8.14 4.53 16.95
C PHE A 264 9.02 4.77 18.19
N ASP A 265 9.43 3.72 18.90
CA ASP A 265 10.28 3.77 20.10
C ASP A 265 11.71 4.21 19.82
N ASP A 266 12.20 3.94 18.60
CA ASP A 266 13.42 4.58 18.15
C ASP A 266 13.07 6.05 17.91
N LYS A 267 13.59 6.94 18.76
CA LYS A 267 13.31 8.40 18.87
C LYS A 267 13.51 9.20 17.56
N SER A 268 13.62 8.53 16.43
CA SER A 268 13.98 8.99 15.10
C SER A 268 12.91 8.70 14.02
N VAL A 269 12.03 7.69 14.16
CA VAL A 269 11.31 7.14 12.99
C VAL A 269 9.91 7.70 12.67
N PRO A 270 9.05 8.19 13.57
CA PRO A 270 7.94 9.05 13.16
C PRO A 270 8.43 10.47 12.84
N LEU A 271 9.55 10.89 13.45
CA LEU A 271 10.10 12.22 13.25
C LEU A 271 10.77 12.40 11.90
N SER A 272 11.35 11.37 11.27
CA SER A 272 11.93 11.53 9.93
C SER A 272 10.86 11.88 8.89
N TYR A 273 9.71 11.20 8.93
CA TYR A 273 8.59 11.52 8.05
C TYR A 273 8.00 12.89 8.37
N VAL A 274 7.77 13.17 9.65
CA VAL A 274 7.28 14.50 10.06
C VAL A 274 8.28 15.60 9.70
N ARG A 275 9.60 15.39 9.81
CA ARG A 275 10.64 16.35 9.38
C ARG A 275 10.58 16.63 7.89
N ASN A 276 10.41 15.61 7.06
CA ASN A 276 10.24 15.80 5.62
C ASN A 276 8.97 16.59 5.29
N LEU A 277 7.91 16.39 6.08
CA LEU A 277 6.63 17.09 5.93
C LEU A 277 6.66 18.52 6.48
N ILE A 278 7.45 18.79 7.52
CA ILE A 278 7.68 20.14 8.08
C ILE A 278 8.26 21.07 7.02
N ASN A 279 9.12 20.56 6.14
CA ASN A 279 9.69 21.35 5.05
C ASN A 279 8.67 21.68 3.94
N ARG A 280 7.42 21.18 4.04
CA ARG A 280 6.32 21.48 3.12
C ARG A 280 5.29 22.36 3.84
N SER A 281 5.34 23.67 3.59
CA SER A 281 4.41 24.64 4.18
C SER A 281 2.93 24.36 3.84
N SER A 282 2.68 23.62 2.74
CA SER A 282 1.35 23.14 2.33
C SER A 282 0.80 22.00 3.19
N VAL A 283 1.60 21.41 4.08
CA VAL A 283 1.23 20.27 4.94
C VAL A 283 1.22 20.69 6.40
N VAL A 284 2.28 21.39 6.85
CA VAL A 284 2.42 21.86 8.23
C VAL A 284 2.61 23.38 8.20
N SER A 285 1.66 24.10 8.80
CA SER A 285 1.78 25.55 8.92
C SER A 285 2.93 25.95 9.86
N THR A 286 3.54 27.11 9.64
CA THR A 286 4.58 27.65 10.53
C THR A 286 4.10 27.80 11.98
N ASN A 287 2.81 28.08 12.18
CA ASN A 287 2.20 28.15 13.51
C ASN A 287 2.12 26.76 14.17
N SER A 288 1.93 25.69 13.40
CA SER A 288 1.99 24.32 13.90
C SER A 288 3.43 23.90 14.24
N LEU A 289 4.44 24.53 13.63
CA LEU A 289 5.86 24.27 13.93
C LEU A 289 6.27 24.74 15.33
N SER A 290 5.67 25.81 15.86
CA SER A 290 5.98 26.26 17.23
C SER A 290 5.57 25.21 18.28
N LEU A 291 4.43 24.53 18.07
CA LEU A 291 3.97 23.39 18.88
C LEU A 291 4.96 22.21 18.80
N LEU A 292 5.62 22.04 17.65
CA LEU A 292 6.66 21.04 17.42
C LEU A 292 8.00 21.41 18.09
N ILE A 293 8.37 22.69 18.15
CA ILE A 293 9.68 23.16 18.66
C ILE A 293 9.79 23.05 20.19
N GLY A 294 8.70 23.21 20.95
CA GLY A 294 8.72 23.19 22.43
C GLY A 294 9.50 22.02 23.07
N LYS A 295 9.26 20.76 22.65
CA LYS A 295 10.01 19.58 23.14
C LYS A 295 11.43 19.42 22.54
N PHE A 296 11.71 19.94 21.35
CA PHE A 296 13.04 19.79 20.73
C PHE A 296 14.10 20.57 21.52
N ILE A 297 13.71 21.70 22.11
CA ILE A 297 14.55 22.50 23.00
C ILE A 297 14.75 21.76 24.34
N GLU A 298 13.67 21.22 24.94
CA GLU A 298 13.74 20.48 26.20
C GLU A 298 14.60 19.20 26.13
N GLN A 299 14.46 18.39 25.08
CA GLN A 299 15.23 17.14 24.95
C GLN A 299 16.73 17.37 24.76
N ARG A 300 17.14 18.43 24.05
CA ARG A 300 18.56 18.85 23.95
C ARG A 300 19.12 19.34 25.29
N CYS A 301 18.30 20.01 26.09
CA CYS A 301 18.69 20.45 27.43
C CYS A 301 18.89 19.27 28.39
N ILE A 302 18.04 18.24 28.32
CA ILE A 302 18.14 17.05 29.17
C ILE A 302 19.35 16.18 28.79
N SER A 303 19.64 16.01 27.49
CA SER A 303 20.80 15.22 27.05
C SER A 303 22.14 15.88 27.40
N ARG A 304 22.21 17.22 27.39
CA ARG A 304 23.41 17.96 27.83
C ARG A 304 23.62 17.91 29.35
N ARG A 305 22.57 17.76 30.15
CA ARG A 305 22.67 17.66 31.62
C ARG A 305 23.10 16.28 32.13
N ARG A 306 23.04 15.21 31.33
CA ARG A 306 23.49 13.85 31.72
C ARG A 306 24.99 13.60 31.49
N TYR A 307 25.71 14.54 30.87
CA TYR A 307 27.16 14.52 30.76
C TYR A 307 27.74 15.54 31.74
N MET A 308 27.79 15.20 33.03
CA MET A 308 28.81 15.65 33.98
C MET A 308 28.77 14.74 35.21
N PRO A 309 29.64 13.70 35.30
CA PRO A 309 30.10 13.24 36.59
C PRO A 309 31.02 14.34 37.13
N SER A 310 30.60 15.05 38.17
CA SER A 310 31.55 15.85 38.95
C SER A 310 32.39 14.89 39.79
N THR A 311 33.58 14.55 39.32
CA THR A 311 34.65 14.07 40.19
C THR A 311 35.40 15.30 40.71
N TYR A 312 35.06 15.69 41.94
CA TYR A 312 35.95 16.37 42.88
C TYR A 312 35.89 15.60 44.19
#